data_AF-A0ABD0X6V7-F1
#
_entry.id   AF-A0ABD0X6V7-F1
#
_cell.length_a   1.000
_cell.length_b   1.000
_cell.length_c   1.000
_cell.angle_alpha   90.00
_cell.angle_beta   90.00
_cell.angle_gamma   90.00
#
_symmetry.space_group_name_H-M   'P 1'
#
loop_
_entity.id
_entity.type
_entity.pdbx_description
1 polymer ?
#
loop_
_entity_poly.entity_id
_entity_poly.type
_entity_poly.pdbx_seq_one_letter_code
_entity_poly.pdbx_strand_id
1 'polypeptide(L)'
;MSGLRHFQPPYGCQNTVHSRTQPLEHCLVALNSGDHIHGHCGPHVGLLHTVLRRLPRPEGVQTHPWKNWKWNNLSVSLCHSSITAVWALSCVAQSPIMLKEMHLPSSPVTYLLACFSTGYFLHDASDILLSSYARASWEFLLHHVLVLWCFLYAILTHRYVAGVSVALFVEVNSIFLHSRLMMRLACIDKSSYPYTFVKLLNLITYVLFRLGAQFLITRFIIMNYAWLDHATSLLVAIGAMNIMMMVYLWRLVHADFLPQRQLCHNDNRSKGTHDEESSSLKQD
;
A
#
# COMPACT_ATOMS: atom_id res chain seq x y z
N MET A 1 -71.93 38.58 20.75
CA MET A 1 -71.49 39.34 21.93
C MET A 1 -70.48 38.44 22.65
N SER A 2 -69.19 38.54 22.32
CA SER A 2 -68.17 39.37 23.00
C SER A 2 -68.01 38.93 24.47
N GLY A 3 -66.85 38.47 24.98
CA GLY A 3 -65.49 38.52 24.44
C GLY A 3 -64.47 37.74 25.28
N LEU A 4 -63.22 37.91 24.85
CA LEU A 4 -61.97 37.24 25.18
C LEU A 4 -61.45 37.41 26.62
N ARG A 5 -60.73 36.41 27.14
CA ARG A 5 -59.33 36.58 27.61
C ARG A 5 -58.57 35.24 27.78
N HIS A 6 -57.44 35.19 27.06
CA HIS A 6 -56.17 34.48 27.23
C HIS A 6 -55.96 33.45 28.36
N PHE A 7 -55.47 32.26 27.96
CA PHE A 7 -54.36 31.57 28.62
C PHE A 7 -53.59 30.67 27.62
N GLN A 8 -52.26 30.83 27.53
CA GLN A 8 -51.32 30.08 26.69
C GLN A 8 -51.04 28.67 27.23
N PRO A 9 -50.74 27.70 26.36
CA PRO A 9 -49.76 26.64 26.64
C PRO A 9 -48.50 26.80 25.75
N PRO A 10 -47.36 26.22 26.15
CA PRO A 10 -46.08 26.50 25.50
C PRO A 10 -45.59 25.37 24.58
N TYR A 11 -44.72 25.74 23.63
CA TYR A 11 -43.81 24.91 22.81
C TYR A 11 -44.39 23.94 21.77
N GLY A 12 -44.23 24.31 20.50
CA GLY A 12 -44.43 23.45 19.33
C GLY A 12 -44.15 24.19 18.02
N CYS A 13 -42.94 24.74 17.88
CA CYS A 13 -42.56 25.57 16.73
C CYS A 13 -42.23 24.71 15.50
N GLN A 14 -43.13 24.79 14.53
CA GLN A 14 -42.92 24.94 13.09
C GLN A 14 -41.60 24.45 12.46
N ASN A 15 -41.80 23.51 11.54
CA ASN A 15 -40.95 23.19 10.40
C ASN A 15 -40.18 24.40 9.86
N THR A 16 -38.86 24.39 10.05
CA THR A 16 -37.91 25.14 9.24
C THR A 16 -36.85 24.16 8.75
N VAL A 17 -36.99 23.79 7.48
CA VAL A 17 -35.97 23.09 6.70
C VAL A 17 -34.78 24.02 6.59
N HIS A 18 -33.82 23.89 7.50
CA HIS A 18 -32.54 24.56 7.38
C HIS A 18 -31.62 23.64 6.59
N SER A 19 -31.59 23.86 5.28
CA SER A 19 -30.59 23.40 4.34
C SER A 19 -29.18 23.74 4.87
N ARG A 20 -28.53 22.75 5.50
CA ARG A 20 -27.12 22.81 5.89
C ARG A 20 -26.31 21.94 4.93
N THR A 21 -26.25 22.37 3.67
CA THR A 21 -25.38 21.84 2.61
C THR A 21 -24.18 22.75 2.42
N GLN A 22 -23.32 22.93 3.44
CA GLN A 22 -22.00 23.55 3.28
C GLN A 22 -21.07 22.97 4.36
N PRO A 23 -20.24 21.98 3.98
CA PRO A 23 -18.82 22.28 3.79
C PRO A 23 -18.17 21.61 2.56
N LEU A 24 -18.96 21.08 1.61
CA LEU A 24 -18.44 20.31 0.46
C LEU A 24 -18.05 21.15 -0.77
N GLU A 25 -18.56 22.38 -0.91
CA GLU A 25 -18.27 23.24 -2.07
C GLU A 25 -16.85 23.84 -2.02
N HIS A 26 -16.26 24.03 -0.84
CA HIS A 26 -14.91 24.60 -0.69
C HIS A 26 -13.77 23.61 -1.01
N CYS A 27 -14.02 22.30 -0.99
CA CYS A 27 -13.03 21.30 -1.43
C CYS A 27 -13.11 21.01 -2.94
N LEU A 28 -14.28 21.16 -3.56
CA LEU A 28 -14.45 20.92 -5.00
C LEU A 28 -13.93 22.06 -5.88
N VAL A 29 -13.92 23.29 -5.38
CA VAL A 29 -13.32 24.44 -6.09
C VAL A 29 -11.78 24.35 -6.17
N ALA A 30 -11.14 23.60 -5.26
CA ALA A 30 -9.69 23.39 -5.29
C ALA A 30 -9.22 22.41 -6.39
N LEU A 31 -10.15 21.70 -7.07
CA LEU A 31 -9.82 20.72 -8.12
C LEU A 31 -9.93 21.29 -9.56
N ASN A 32 -10.34 22.55 -9.73
CA ASN A 32 -10.60 23.12 -11.05
C ASN A 32 -9.66 24.26 -11.48
N SER A 33 -8.62 24.54 -10.71
CA SER A 33 -7.57 25.48 -11.12
C SER A 33 -6.39 24.71 -11.68
N GLY A 34 -6.44 24.46 -13.00
CA GLY A 34 -5.28 24.01 -13.76
C GLY A 34 -4.25 25.13 -13.80
N ASP A 35 -3.28 25.08 -12.89
CA ASP A 35 -2.03 25.84 -12.98
C ASP A 35 -0.87 24.97 -12.49
N HIS A 36 0.04 24.69 -13.42
CA HIS A 36 1.41 24.20 -13.26
C HIS A 36 1.77 23.44 -11.96
N ILE A 37 1.70 22.11 -12.05
CA ILE A 37 2.18 21.18 -11.02
C ILE A 37 3.71 21.19 -10.97
N HIS A 38 4.28 22.12 -10.23
CA HIS A 38 5.60 21.97 -9.61
C HIS A 38 5.42 21.73 -8.11
N GLY A 39 5.63 20.47 -7.74
CA GLY A 39 5.96 19.92 -6.43
C GLY A 39 5.62 20.74 -5.18
N HIS A 40 4.51 20.38 -4.54
CA HIS A 40 4.39 20.50 -3.08
C HIS A 40 3.60 19.30 -2.54
N CYS A 41 4.28 18.15 -2.47
CA CYS A 41 3.83 17.03 -1.64
C CYS A 41 4.04 17.40 -0.16
N GLY A 42 3.06 17.12 0.70
CA GLY A 42 3.01 17.62 2.08
C GLY A 42 4.26 17.34 2.95
N PRO A 43 4.44 18.08 4.06
CA PRO A 43 5.68 18.12 4.85
C PRO A 43 6.13 16.77 5.42
N HIS A 44 5.21 15.83 5.66
CA HIS A 44 5.54 14.52 6.23
C HIS A 44 6.19 13.55 5.22
N VAL A 45 5.80 13.62 3.95
CA VAL A 45 6.35 12.73 2.90
C VAL A 45 7.72 13.24 2.43
N GLY A 46 7.89 14.56 2.33
CA GLY A 46 9.18 15.18 2.01
C GLY A 46 10.26 14.91 3.07
N LEU A 47 9.89 14.89 4.36
CA LEU A 47 10.82 14.60 5.45
C LEU A 47 11.30 13.14 5.42
N LEU A 48 10.39 12.18 5.22
CA LEU A 48 10.74 10.75 5.12
C LEU A 48 11.62 10.49 3.89
N HIS A 49 11.30 11.09 2.75
CA HIS A 49 12.13 11.02 1.54
C HIS A 49 13.54 11.62 1.74
N THR A 50 13.65 12.68 2.55
CA THR A 50 14.94 13.31 2.90
C THR A 50 15.77 12.45 3.85
N VAL A 51 15.13 11.79 4.82
CA VAL A 51 15.79 10.88 5.77
C VAL A 51 16.24 9.59 5.09
N LEU A 52 15.42 9.01 4.22
CA LEU A 52 15.73 7.78 3.49
C LEU A 52 16.87 7.94 2.46
N ARG A 53 17.04 9.16 1.92
CA ARG A 53 18.20 9.51 1.08
C ARG A 53 19.55 9.40 1.82
N ARG A 54 19.55 9.37 3.16
CA ARG A 54 20.76 9.24 3.98
C ARG A 54 21.14 7.80 4.34
N LEU A 55 20.35 6.81 3.94
CA LEU A 55 20.74 5.40 4.13
C LEU A 55 21.91 5.02 3.20
N PRO A 56 22.94 4.32 3.70
CA PRO A 56 24.09 3.92 2.89
C PRO A 56 23.63 3.04 1.73
N ARG A 57 23.92 3.49 0.51
CA ARG A 57 23.53 2.81 -0.73
C ARG A 57 24.62 1.82 -1.17
N PRO A 58 24.27 0.57 -1.49
CA PRO A 58 25.21 -0.35 -2.13
C PRO A 58 25.69 0.22 -3.47
N GLU A 59 26.99 0.14 -3.76
CA GLU A 59 27.59 0.71 -4.98
C GLU A 59 26.95 0.15 -6.27
N GLY A 60 26.52 -1.12 -6.28
CA GLY A 60 25.86 -1.77 -7.42
C GLY A 60 24.44 -1.28 -7.76
N VAL A 61 23.81 -0.48 -6.90
CA VAL A 61 22.47 0.11 -7.12
C VAL A 61 22.58 1.50 -7.77
N GLN A 62 23.72 2.18 -7.62
CA GLN A 62 23.91 3.57 -8.05
C GLN A 62 24.11 3.71 -9.57
N THR A 63 24.48 2.63 -10.25
CA THR A 63 24.87 2.63 -11.67
C THR A 63 23.69 2.68 -12.65
N HIS A 64 22.48 2.26 -12.24
CA HIS A 64 21.29 2.25 -13.10
C HIS A 64 20.15 3.13 -12.54
N PRO A 65 19.64 4.12 -13.31
CA PRO A 65 18.56 5.02 -12.87
C PRO A 65 17.31 4.30 -12.35
N TRP A 66 16.92 3.19 -13.01
CA TRP A 66 15.78 2.37 -12.60
C TRP A 66 16.00 1.68 -11.24
N LYS A 67 17.19 1.12 -10.98
CA LYS A 67 17.51 0.46 -9.71
C LYS A 67 17.50 1.47 -8.56
N ASN A 68 18.02 2.67 -8.80
CA ASN A 68 18.02 3.76 -7.82
C ASN A 68 16.60 4.26 -7.50
N TRP A 69 15.76 4.52 -8.51
CA TRP A 69 14.36 4.88 -8.28
C TRP A 69 13.63 3.79 -7.48
N LYS A 70 13.77 2.52 -7.91
CA LYS A 70 13.13 1.38 -7.24
C LYS A 70 13.58 1.20 -5.80
N TRP A 71 14.87 1.41 -5.52
CA TRP A 71 15.40 1.37 -4.14
C TRP A 71 14.76 2.44 -3.26
N ASN A 72 14.65 3.67 -3.75
CA ASN A 72 14.06 4.76 -2.97
C ASN A 72 12.58 4.50 -2.71
N ASN A 73 11.80 4.11 -3.73
CA ASN A 73 10.39 3.81 -3.53
C ASN A 73 10.21 2.68 -2.51
N LEU A 74 10.94 1.57 -2.69
CA LEU A 74 10.88 0.42 -1.80
C LEU A 74 11.28 0.75 -0.35
N SER A 75 12.21 1.69 -0.15
CA SER A 75 12.59 2.15 1.18
C SER A 75 11.47 2.96 1.85
N VAL A 76 10.76 3.80 1.09
CA VAL A 76 9.59 4.54 1.59
C VAL A 76 8.47 3.57 1.94
N SER A 77 8.20 2.58 1.08
CA SER A 77 7.20 1.53 1.33
C SER A 77 7.55 0.68 2.55
N LEU A 78 8.85 0.41 2.79
CA LEU A 78 9.29 -0.31 4.00
C LEU A 78 9.01 0.50 5.27
N CYS A 79 9.27 1.80 5.27
CA CYS A 79 8.92 2.66 6.40
C CYS A 79 7.40 2.71 6.63
N HIS A 80 6.63 2.87 5.55
CA HIS A 80 5.17 2.90 5.63
C HIS A 80 4.60 1.61 6.23
N SER A 81 5.00 0.47 5.66
CA SER A 81 4.56 -0.85 6.13
C SER A 81 4.95 -1.11 7.59
N SER A 82 6.14 -0.67 8.02
CA SER A 82 6.57 -0.79 9.42
C SER A 82 5.68 0.02 10.39
N ILE A 83 5.38 1.27 10.05
CA ILE A 83 4.54 2.15 10.87
C ILE A 83 3.11 1.62 10.93
N THR A 84 2.52 1.31 9.77
CA THR A 84 1.12 0.88 9.67
C THR A 84 0.88 -0.50 10.25
N ALA A 85 1.82 -1.44 10.10
CA ALA A 85 1.72 -2.77 10.72
C ALA A 85 1.65 -2.68 12.25
N VAL A 86 2.56 -1.94 12.89
CA VAL A 86 2.57 -1.76 14.35
C VAL A 86 1.30 -1.06 14.82
N TRP A 87 0.86 -0.04 14.10
CA TRP A 87 -0.33 0.73 14.43
C TRP A 87 -1.61 -0.11 14.28
N ALA A 88 -1.74 -0.89 13.20
CA ALA A 88 -2.87 -1.79 12.96
C ALA A 88 -2.97 -2.87 14.06
N LEU A 89 -1.85 -3.51 14.39
CA LEU A 89 -1.79 -4.50 15.47
C LEU A 89 -2.18 -3.89 16.81
N SER A 90 -1.73 -2.67 17.09
CA SER A 90 -2.06 -1.94 18.31
C SER A 90 -3.54 -1.56 18.39
N CYS A 91 -4.18 -1.19 17.27
CA CYS A 91 -5.62 -0.89 17.23
C CYS A 91 -6.44 -2.15 17.57
N VAL A 92 -6.11 -3.28 16.96
CA VAL A 92 -6.84 -4.54 17.20
C VAL A 92 -6.55 -5.12 18.58
N ALA A 93 -5.33 -4.97 19.11
CA ALA A 93 -5.00 -5.41 20.46
C ALA A 93 -5.82 -4.66 21.53
N GLN A 94 -6.10 -3.37 21.31
CA GLN A 94 -6.94 -2.57 22.20
C GLN A 94 -8.43 -2.87 22.05
N SER A 95 -8.87 -3.36 20.90
CA SER A 95 -10.28 -3.62 20.61
C SER A 95 -10.43 -4.86 19.72
N PRO A 96 -10.30 -6.08 20.29
CA PRO A 96 -10.36 -7.31 19.51
C PRO A 96 -11.74 -7.55 18.89
N ILE A 97 -12.78 -6.85 19.37
CA ILE A 97 -14.12 -6.86 18.79
C ILE A 97 -14.13 -6.42 17.33
N MET A 98 -13.16 -5.60 16.89
CA MET A 98 -12.99 -5.16 15.50
C MET A 98 -12.81 -6.33 14.52
N LEU A 99 -12.31 -7.49 14.96
CA LEU A 99 -12.14 -8.68 14.12
C LEU A 99 -13.46 -9.40 13.82
N LYS A 100 -14.47 -9.22 14.68
CA LYS A 100 -15.78 -9.85 14.55
C LYS A 100 -16.79 -8.88 13.95
N GLU A 101 -16.76 -7.63 14.42
CA GLU A 101 -17.73 -6.59 14.09
C GLU A 101 -17.06 -5.41 13.39
N MET A 102 -16.72 -5.60 12.11
CA MET A 102 -16.02 -4.57 11.33
C MET A 102 -16.90 -3.35 10.99
N HIS A 103 -18.22 -3.46 11.18
CA HIS A 103 -19.17 -2.39 10.92
C HIS A 103 -19.24 -1.34 12.04
N LEU A 104 -18.76 -1.67 13.25
CA LEU A 104 -18.90 -0.81 14.41
C LEU A 104 -18.08 0.48 14.27
N PRO A 105 -18.54 1.59 14.89
CA PRO A 105 -17.77 2.83 14.98
C PRO A 105 -16.38 2.53 15.55
N SER A 106 -15.36 2.91 14.80
CA SER A 106 -13.97 2.69 15.16
C SER A 106 -13.42 3.88 15.93
N SER A 107 -12.35 3.66 16.70
CA SER A 107 -11.68 4.75 17.41
C SER A 107 -11.12 5.81 16.43
N PRO A 108 -10.97 7.07 16.84
CA PRO A 108 -10.31 8.10 16.03
C PRO A 108 -8.91 7.68 15.58
N VAL A 109 -8.20 6.91 16.42
CA VAL A 109 -6.86 6.38 16.13
C VAL A 109 -6.89 5.42 14.93
N THR A 110 -7.90 4.57 14.86
CA THR A 110 -8.14 3.64 13.74
C THR A 110 -8.48 4.39 12.45
N TYR A 111 -9.27 5.46 12.56
CA TYR A 111 -9.61 6.31 11.42
C TYR A 111 -8.37 7.07 10.89
N LEU A 112 -7.53 7.60 11.79
CA LEU A 112 -6.27 8.24 11.42
C LEU A 112 -5.31 7.27 10.72
N LEU A 113 -5.24 6.02 11.17
CA LEU A 113 -4.48 4.95 10.49
C LEU A 113 -4.99 4.73 9.06
N ALA A 114 -6.32 4.68 8.86
CA ALA A 114 -6.91 4.55 7.53
C ALA A 114 -6.55 5.75 6.63
N CYS A 115 -6.68 6.98 7.13
CA CYS A 115 -6.31 8.19 6.39
C CYS A 115 -4.82 8.23 6.05
N PHE A 116 -3.94 7.91 7.00
CA PHE A 116 -2.50 7.85 6.80
C PHE A 116 -2.12 6.83 5.71
N SER A 117 -2.73 5.65 5.75
CA SER A 117 -2.49 4.58 4.77
C SER A 117 -3.01 4.94 3.39
N THR A 118 -4.20 5.55 3.32
CA THR A 118 -4.79 6.01 2.05
C THR A 118 -3.92 7.09 1.39
N GLY A 119 -3.44 8.06 2.18
CA GLY A 119 -2.56 9.10 1.68
C GLY A 119 -1.25 8.55 1.12
N TYR A 120 -0.65 7.56 1.79
CA TYR A 120 0.54 6.88 1.28
C TYR A 120 0.25 6.10 -0.01
N PHE A 121 -0.80 5.28 -0.05
CA PHE A 121 -1.12 4.49 -1.26
C PHE A 121 -1.42 5.40 -2.46
N LEU A 122 -2.04 6.56 -2.23
CA LEU A 122 -2.27 7.54 -3.28
C LEU A 122 -0.94 8.13 -3.78
N HIS A 123 -0.01 8.44 -2.88
CA HIS A 123 1.33 8.89 -3.22
C HIS A 123 2.12 7.84 -4.02
N ASP A 124 2.16 6.59 -3.56
CA ASP A 124 2.89 5.49 -4.22
C ASP A 124 2.30 5.19 -5.62
N ALA A 125 0.97 5.15 -5.74
CA ALA A 125 0.30 5.01 -7.02
C ALA A 125 0.63 6.17 -7.97
N SER A 126 0.67 7.40 -7.46
CA SER A 126 1.02 8.59 -8.25
C SER A 126 2.49 8.57 -8.70
N ASP A 127 3.42 8.18 -7.83
CA ASP A 127 4.85 8.06 -8.20
C ASP A 127 5.05 7.01 -9.30
N ILE A 128 4.36 5.86 -9.20
CA ILE A 128 4.40 4.83 -10.25
C ILE A 128 3.79 5.33 -11.56
N LEU A 129 2.65 6.03 -11.52
CA LEU A 129 1.95 6.55 -12.71
C LEU A 129 2.76 7.63 -13.43
N LEU A 130 3.39 8.53 -12.68
CA LEU A 130 4.21 9.61 -13.22
C LEU A 130 5.59 9.10 -13.67
N SER A 131 6.03 7.94 -13.16
CA SER A 131 7.22 7.28 -13.67
C SER A 131 6.98 6.71 -15.08
N SER A 132 8.01 6.74 -15.93
CA SER A 132 7.98 6.09 -17.26
C SER A 132 7.83 4.57 -17.22
N TYR A 133 7.75 3.97 -16.03
CA TYR A 133 7.73 2.53 -15.80
C TYR A 133 6.35 1.97 -15.43
N ALA A 134 5.28 2.77 -15.55
CA ALA A 134 3.91 2.36 -15.21
C ALA A 134 3.47 1.05 -15.91
N ARG A 135 3.82 0.86 -17.19
CA ARG A 135 3.51 -0.39 -17.94
C ARG A 135 4.18 -1.62 -17.36
N ALA A 136 5.39 -1.48 -16.84
CA ALA A 136 6.13 -2.60 -16.23
C ALA A 136 5.57 -2.97 -14.85
N SER A 137 4.83 -2.06 -14.21
CA SER A 137 4.31 -2.21 -12.85
C SER A 137 2.78 -2.22 -12.80
N TRP A 138 2.10 -2.53 -13.92
CA TRP A 138 0.63 -2.49 -14.02
C TRP A 138 -0.07 -3.34 -12.95
N GLU A 139 0.46 -4.52 -12.62
CA GLU A 139 -0.12 -5.37 -11.58
C GLU A 139 -0.11 -4.69 -10.19
N PHE A 140 0.97 -3.98 -9.86
CA PHE A 140 1.06 -3.22 -8.61
C PHE A 140 0.12 -2.02 -8.62
N LEU A 141 -0.04 -1.37 -9.76
CA LEU A 141 -0.98 -0.27 -9.92
C LEU A 141 -2.44 -0.73 -9.73
N LEU A 142 -2.81 -1.86 -10.35
CA LEU A 142 -4.15 -2.44 -10.20
C LEU A 142 -4.44 -2.75 -8.72
N HIS A 143 -3.47 -3.30 -7.99
CA HIS A 143 -3.58 -3.50 -6.54
C HIS A 143 -3.86 -2.19 -5.80
N HIS A 144 -3.11 -1.12 -6.09
CA HIS A 144 -3.31 0.17 -5.44
C HIS A 144 -4.69 0.76 -5.74
N VAL A 145 -5.18 0.64 -6.97
CA VAL A 145 -6.52 1.10 -7.35
C VAL A 145 -7.60 0.36 -6.55
N LEU A 146 -7.49 -0.97 -6.44
CA LEU A 146 -8.46 -1.78 -5.67
C LEU A 146 -8.44 -1.44 -4.18
N VAL A 147 -7.27 -1.26 -3.58
CA VAL A 147 -7.13 -0.90 -2.16
C VAL A 147 -7.63 0.52 -1.91
N LEU A 148 -7.23 1.49 -2.75
CA LEU A 148 -7.67 2.89 -2.63
C LEU A 148 -9.18 3.01 -2.76
N TRP A 149 -9.81 2.27 -3.68
CA TRP A 149 -11.26 2.24 -3.81
C TRP A 149 -11.95 1.83 -2.50
N CYS A 150 -11.52 0.71 -1.89
CA CYS A 150 -12.08 0.23 -0.63
C CYS A 150 -11.81 1.18 0.54
N PHE A 151 -10.59 1.74 0.62
CA PHE A 151 -10.18 2.60 1.73
C PHE A 151 -10.87 3.97 1.66
N LEU A 152 -10.94 4.58 0.46
CA LEU A 152 -11.68 5.83 0.24
C LEU A 152 -13.17 5.64 0.55
N TYR A 153 -13.77 4.53 0.12
CA TYR A 153 -15.15 4.22 0.49
C TYR A 153 -15.34 4.19 2.01
N ALA A 154 -14.47 3.51 2.75
CA ALA A 154 -14.55 3.42 4.20
C ALA A 154 -14.37 4.78 4.90
N ILE A 155 -13.45 5.61 4.41
CA ILE A 155 -13.19 6.95 4.95
C ILE A 155 -14.36 7.88 4.67
N LEU A 156 -14.82 7.97 3.41
CA LEU A 156 -15.88 8.89 3.00
C LEU A 156 -17.23 8.57 3.63
N THR A 157 -17.52 7.28 3.85
CA THR A 157 -18.76 6.85 4.50
C THR A 157 -18.64 6.76 6.02
N HIS A 158 -17.43 6.91 6.58
CA HIS A 158 -17.09 6.64 7.98
C HIS A 158 -17.49 5.25 8.47
N ARG A 159 -17.68 4.29 7.55
CA ARG A 159 -18.06 2.90 7.85
C ARG A 159 -16.92 1.95 7.50
N TYR A 160 -16.88 0.79 8.15
CA TYR A 160 -15.89 -0.26 7.86
C TYR A 160 -14.43 0.10 8.13
N VAL A 161 -14.18 1.17 8.89
CA VAL A 161 -12.84 1.63 9.28
C VAL A 161 -12.07 0.55 10.06
N ALA A 162 -12.78 -0.25 10.86
CA ALA A 162 -12.20 -1.43 11.51
C ALA A 162 -11.73 -2.47 10.49
N GLY A 163 -12.52 -2.71 9.43
CA GLY A 163 -12.15 -3.57 8.32
C GLY A 163 -10.89 -3.09 7.58
N VAL A 164 -10.71 -1.78 7.42
CA VAL A 164 -9.47 -1.19 6.88
C VAL A 164 -8.26 -1.53 7.74
N SER A 165 -8.39 -1.48 9.07
CA SER A 165 -7.29 -1.86 9.97
C SER A 165 -6.96 -3.34 9.91
N VAL A 166 -7.97 -4.21 9.77
CA VAL A 166 -7.73 -5.64 9.52
C VAL A 166 -7.07 -5.84 8.15
N ALA A 167 -7.47 -5.08 7.13
CA ALA A 167 -6.86 -5.13 5.80
C ALA A 167 -5.39 -4.73 5.84
N LEU A 168 -5.01 -3.79 6.72
CA LEU A 168 -3.62 -3.35 6.92
C LEU A 168 -2.73 -4.39 7.63
N PHE A 169 -3.26 -5.50 8.13
CA PHE A 169 -2.41 -6.60 8.62
C PHE A 169 -1.49 -7.16 7.53
N VAL A 170 -1.88 -7.02 6.26
CA VAL A 170 -1.02 -7.38 5.12
C VAL A 170 0.33 -6.66 5.15
N GLU A 171 0.41 -5.48 5.78
CA GLU A 171 1.64 -4.69 5.89
C GLU A 171 2.70 -5.38 6.75
N VAL A 172 2.32 -6.26 7.68
CA VAL A 172 3.29 -7.09 8.43
C VAL A 172 4.10 -7.95 7.47
N ASN A 173 3.44 -8.53 6.45
CA ASN A 173 4.14 -9.27 5.41
C ASN A 173 4.94 -8.34 4.49
N SER A 174 4.40 -7.16 4.15
CA SER A 174 5.08 -6.16 3.30
C SER A 174 6.45 -5.77 3.83
N ILE A 175 6.66 -5.71 5.16
CA ILE A 175 7.98 -5.43 5.77
C ILE A 175 9.03 -6.44 5.30
N PHE A 176 8.73 -7.74 5.41
CA PHE A 176 9.66 -8.80 5.01
C PHE A 176 9.79 -8.90 3.49
N LEU A 177 8.70 -8.66 2.76
CA LEU A 177 8.70 -8.62 1.31
C LEU A 177 9.64 -7.52 0.80
N HIS A 178 9.45 -6.28 1.25
CA HIS A 178 10.26 -5.13 0.83
C HIS A 178 11.72 -5.31 1.24
N SER A 179 11.98 -5.79 2.46
CA SER A 179 13.35 -6.13 2.91
C SER A 179 14.02 -7.14 1.98
N ARG A 180 13.30 -8.20 1.57
CA ARG A 180 13.81 -9.18 0.61
C ARG A 180 14.10 -8.57 -0.76
N LEU A 181 13.20 -7.74 -1.28
CA LEU A 181 13.40 -7.08 -2.57
C LEU A 181 14.61 -6.14 -2.53
N MET A 182 14.82 -5.41 -1.42
CA MET A 182 16.01 -4.58 -1.21
C MET A 182 17.28 -5.43 -1.22
N MET A 183 17.31 -6.56 -0.52
CA MET A 183 18.46 -7.46 -0.53
C MET A 183 18.76 -8.04 -1.91
N ARG A 184 17.73 -8.34 -2.71
CA ARG A 184 17.91 -8.77 -4.12
C ARG A 184 18.49 -7.66 -4.99
N LEU A 185 18.08 -6.40 -4.78
CA LEU A 185 18.64 -5.25 -5.50
C LEU A 185 20.10 -4.97 -5.09
N ALA A 186 20.45 -5.25 -3.83
CA ALA A 186 21.81 -5.17 -3.31
C ALA A 186 22.71 -6.35 -3.73
N CYS A 187 22.22 -7.27 -4.57
CA CYS A 187 22.94 -8.46 -5.03
C CYS A 187 23.48 -9.36 -3.90
N ILE A 188 22.78 -9.42 -2.76
CA ILE A 188 23.14 -10.32 -1.66
C ILE A 188 22.92 -11.78 -2.09
N ASP A 189 23.89 -12.64 -1.79
CA ASP A 189 23.83 -14.04 -2.18
C ASP A 189 22.65 -14.78 -1.54
N LYS A 190 22.00 -15.65 -2.35
CA LYS A 190 20.80 -16.40 -1.94
C LYS A 190 21.07 -17.43 -0.84
N SER A 191 22.33 -17.88 -0.70
CA SER A 191 22.76 -18.82 0.33
C SER A 191 23.10 -18.14 1.65
N SER A 192 23.10 -16.80 1.71
CA SER A 192 23.39 -16.10 2.96
C SER A 192 22.30 -16.38 4.01
N TYR A 193 22.73 -16.59 5.26
CA TYR A 193 21.86 -16.77 6.41
C TYR A 193 20.78 -15.68 6.53
N PRO A 194 21.09 -14.36 6.46
CA PRO A 194 20.07 -13.32 6.58
C PRO A 194 19.04 -13.37 5.45
N TYR A 195 19.46 -13.67 4.21
CA TYR A 195 18.53 -13.79 3.08
C TYR A 195 17.56 -14.97 3.27
N THR A 196 18.07 -16.13 3.69
CA THR A 196 17.25 -17.32 3.93
C THR A 196 16.26 -17.11 5.07
N PHE A 197 16.69 -16.42 6.14
CA PHE A 197 15.82 -16.09 7.26
C PHE A 197 14.66 -15.17 6.85
N VAL A 198 14.94 -14.07 6.16
CA VAL A 198 13.89 -13.15 5.67
C VAL A 198 12.98 -13.83 4.64
N LYS A 199 13.52 -14.71 3.79
CA LYS A 199 12.72 -15.53 2.87
C LYS A 199 11.69 -16.38 3.62
N LEU A 200 12.13 -17.06 4.69
CA LEU A 200 11.25 -17.88 5.52
C LEU A 200 10.20 -17.03 6.26
N LEU A 201 10.61 -15.93 6.89
CA LEU A 201 9.69 -15.01 7.56
C LEU A 201 8.67 -14.42 6.59
N ASN A 202 9.08 -14.06 5.38
CA ASN A 202 8.17 -13.59 4.34
C ASN A 202 7.11 -14.66 4.01
N LEU A 203 7.48 -15.94 3.90
CA LEU A 203 6.50 -17.00 3.63
C LEU A 203 5.53 -17.21 4.80
N ILE A 204 6.04 -17.29 6.03
CA ILE A 204 5.23 -17.49 7.23
C ILE A 204 4.24 -16.33 7.41
N THR A 205 4.73 -15.10 7.34
CA THR A 205 3.87 -13.91 7.49
C THR A 205 2.88 -13.75 6.36
N TYR A 206 3.21 -14.21 5.15
CA TYR A 206 2.26 -14.24 4.02
C TYR A 206 1.05 -15.11 4.35
N VAL A 207 1.27 -16.32 4.85
CA VAL A 207 0.17 -17.24 5.17
C VAL A 207 -0.65 -16.69 6.35
N LEU A 208 0.01 -16.26 7.42
CA LEU A 208 -0.68 -15.85 8.65
C LEU A 208 -1.39 -14.50 8.52
N PHE A 209 -0.67 -13.46 8.11
CA PHE A 209 -1.21 -12.10 8.11
C PHE A 209 -1.89 -11.75 6.80
N ARG A 210 -1.40 -12.27 5.66
CA ARG A 210 -1.95 -11.89 4.36
C ARG A 210 -3.18 -12.72 4.01
N LEU A 211 -3.06 -14.05 4.00
CA LEU A 211 -4.20 -14.92 3.74
C LEU A 211 -5.20 -14.89 4.90
N GLY A 212 -4.71 -14.85 6.14
CA GLY A 212 -5.57 -14.76 7.32
C GLY A 212 -6.44 -13.49 7.33
N ALA A 213 -5.86 -12.31 7.10
CA ALA A 213 -6.64 -11.07 7.07
C ALA A 213 -7.68 -11.06 5.94
N GLN A 214 -7.29 -11.51 4.74
CA GLN A 214 -8.20 -11.61 3.61
C GLN A 214 -9.34 -12.60 3.87
N PHE A 215 -9.04 -13.74 4.50
CA PHE A 215 -10.06 -14.71 4.91
C PHE A 215 -11.05 -14.09 5.90
N LEU A 216 -10.58 -13.35 6.91
CA LEU A 216 -11.44 -12.69 7.90
C LEU A 216 -12.37 -11.67 7.23
N ILE A 217 -11.85 -10.81 6.36
CA ILE A 217 -12.64 -9.78 5.66
C ILE A 217 -13.65 -10.44 4.71
N THR A 218 -13.22 -11.43 3.92
CA THR A 218 -14.09 -12.14 2.99
C THR A 218 -15.22 -12.84 3.73
N ARG A 219 -14.91 -13.54 4.82
CA ARG A 219 -15.91 -14.19 5.68
C ARG A 219 -16.90 -13.18 6.25
N PHE A 220 -16.42 -12.03 6.73
CA PHE A 220 -17.27 -10.97 7.26
C PHE A 220 -18.25 -10.45 6.20
N ILE A 221 -17.79 -10.16 4.98
CA ILE A 221 -18.64 -9.68 3.89
C ILE A 221 -19.70 -10.73 3.50
N ILE A 222 -19.32 -12.00 3.39
CA ILE A 222 -20.25 -13.08 3.02
C ILE A 222 -21.32 -13.27 4.09
N MET A 223 -20.94 -13.32 5.38
CA MET A 223 -21.90 -13.53 6.46
C MET A 223 -22.89 -12.36 6.62
N ASN A 224 -22.46 -11.14 6.31
CA ASN A 224 -23.26 -9.93 6.46
C ASN A 224 -23.77 -9.38 5.12
N TYR A 225 -23.72 -10.18 4.04
CA TYR A 225 -23.95 -9.70 2.67
C TYR A 225 -25.31 -8.99 2.50
N ALA A 226 -26.37 -9.51 3.12
CA ALA A 226 -27.72 -8.95 3.01
C ALA A 226 -27.90 -7.60 3.73
N TRP A 227 -27.01 -7.26 4.68
CA TRP A 227 -27.05 -6.04 5.47
C TRP A 227 -25.98 -5.01 5.07
N LEU A 228 -25.05 -5.40 4.19
CA LEU A 228 -23.92 -4.56 3.84
C LEU A 228 -24.29 -3.62 2.69
N ASP A 229 -24.19 -2.31 2.91
CA ASP A 229 -24.31 -1.34 1.84
C ASP A 229 -23.19 -1.55 0.82
N HIS A 230 -23.54 -1.65 -0.46
CA HIS A 230 -22.59 -1.92 -1.55
C HIS A 230 -21.79 -3.24 -1.38
N ALA A 231 -22.43 -4.26 -0.79
CA ALA A 231 -21.84 -5.60 -0.58
C ALA A 231 -21.19 -6.17 -1.83
N THR A 232 -21.85 -6.05 -2.99
CA THR A 232 -21.38 -6.61 -4.25
C THR A 232 -20.07 -5.98 -4.71
N SER A 233 -19.95 -4.64 -4.67
CA SER A 233 -18.70 -3.98 -5.10
C SER A 233 -17.54 -4.28 -4.16
N LEU A 234 -17.79 -4.34 -2.85
CA LEU A 234 -16.78 -4.73 -1.87
C LEU A 234 -16.35 -6.20 -2.06
N LEU A 235 -17.31 -7.10 -2.30
CA LEU A 235 -17.03 -8.51 -2.55
C LEU A 235 -16.23 -8.72 -3.85
N VAL A 236 -16.56 -7.99 -4.91
CA VAL A 236 -15.80 -8.03 -6.18
C VAL A 236 -14.37 -7.52 -5.97
N ALA A 237 -14.19 -6.40 -5.27
CA ALA A 237 -12.87 -5.85 -5.00
C ALA A 237 -12.01 -6.79 -4.16
N ILE A 238 -12.56 -7.33 -3.05
CA ILE A 238 -11.88 -8.32 -2.20
C ILE A 238 -11.64 -9.63 -2.96
N GLY A 239 -12.57 -10.07 -3.80
CA GLY A 239 -12.41 -11.22 -4.68
C GLY A 239 -11.24 -11.06 -5.66
N ALA A 240 -11.13 -9.90 -6.32
CA ALA A 240 -10.00 -9.58 -7.19
C ALA A 240 -8.67 -9.58 -6.42
N MET A 241 -8.65 -8.98 -5.22
CA MET A 241 -7.49 -9.00 -4.33
C MET A 241 -7.08 -10.42 -3.93
N ASN A 242 -8.03 -11.30 -3.64
CA ASN A 242 -7.78 -12.71 -3.34
C ASN A 242 -7.16 -13.46 -4.53
N ILE A 243 -7.67 -13.23 -5.75
CA ILE A 243 -7.11 -13.84 -6.97
C ILE A 243 -5.67 -13.39 -7.16
N MET A 244 -5.40 -12.08 -7.06
CA MET A 244 -4.04 -11.55 -7.14
C MET A 244 -3.13 -12.17 -6.07
N MET A 245 -3.64 -12.35 -4.85
CA MET A 245 -2.92 -12.98 -3.74
C MET A 245 -2.54 -14.43 -4.06
N MET A 246 -3.43 -15.20 -4.69
CA MET A 246 -3.12 -16.57 -5.08
C MET A 246 -2.04 -16.60 -6.16
N VAL A 247 -2.14 -15.72 -7.16
CA VAL A 247 -1.11 -15.61 -8.21
C VAL A 247 0.25 -15.23 -7.62
N TYR A 248 0.31 -14.29 -6.68
CA TYR A 248 1.56 -13.90 -6.04
C TYR A 248 2.16 -14.99 -5.16
N LEU A 249 1.32 -15.75 -4.43
CA LEU A 249 1.79 -16.90 -3.66
C LEU A 249 2.38 -17.96 -4.59
N TRP A 250 1.68 -18.27 -5.68
CA TRP A 250 2.15 -19.23 -6.67
C TRP A 250 3.50 -18.81 -7.26
N ARG A 251 3.63 -17.54 -7.68
CA ARG A 251 4.90 -17.00 -8.19
C ARG A 251 6.02 -17.04 -7.14
N LEU A 252 5.69 -16.74 -5.88
CA LEU A 252 6.65 -16.76 -4.78
C LEU A 252 7.19 -18.16 -4.51
N VAL A 253 6.29 -19.14 -4.39
CA VAL A 253 6.64 -20.55 -4.18
C VAL A 253 7.43 -21.08 -5.37
N HIS A 254 6.99 -20.76 -6.59
CA HIS A 254 7.70 -21.16 -7.80
C HIS A 254 9.12 -20.56 -7.85
N ALA A 255 9.29 -19.29 -7.51
CA ALA A 255 10.59 -18.63 -7.56
C ALA A 255 11.57 -19.10 -6.46
N ASP A 256 11.06 -19.59 -5.32
CA ASP A 256 11.89 -19.99 -4.18
C ASP A 256 12.18 -21.49 -4.10
N PHE A 257 11.29 -22.33 -4.61
CA PHE A 257 11.39 -23.79 -4.47
C PHE A 257 11.61 -24.52 -5.79
N LEU A 258 11.22 -23.95 -6.94
CA LEU A 258 11.65 -24.51 -8.22
C LEU A 258 13.02 -23.95 -8.61
N PRO A 259 13.96 -24.82 -9.03
CA PRO A 259 15.29 -24.40 -9.39
C PRO A 259 15.24 -23.53 -10.66
N GLN A 260 15.22 -22.22 -10.48
CA GLN A 260 15.57 -21.31 -11.56
C GLN A 260 17.10 -21.34 -11.70
N ARG A 261 17.58 -22.19 -12.60
CA ARG A 261 18.92 -22.01 -13.18
C ARG A 261 19.02 -20.57 -13.69
N GLN A 262 20.19 -19.97 -13.52
CA GLN A 262 20.69 -18.79 -14.24
C GLN A 262 20.11 -17.43 -13.79
N LEU A 263 20.82 -16.29 -13.77
CA LEU A 263 22.20 -15.91 -14.09
C LEU A 263 22.59 -14.81 -13.09
N CYS A 264 23.65 -15.01 -12.30
CA CYS A 264 24.50 -13.86 -12.00
C CYS A 264 25.27 -13.64 -13.31
N HIS A 265 24.78 -12.74 -14.16
CA HIS A 265 25.59 -12.27 -15.27
C HIS A 265 26.76 -11.53 -14.63
N ASN A 266 27.87 -12.24 -14.52
CA ASN A 266 29.20 -11.67 -14.43
C ASN A 266 29.35 -10.84 -15.69
N ASP A 267 29.15 -9.53 -15.57
CA ASP A 267 29.67 -8.58 -16.53
C ASP A 267 30.89 -7.95 -15.86
N ASN A 268 32.04 -8.08 -16.51
CA ASN A 268 33.41 -7.68 -16.11
C ASN A 268 34.39 -8.77 -15.60
N ARG A 269 34.49 -9.90 -16.29
CA ARG A 269 35.79 -10.62 -16.37
C ARG A 269 36.00 -11.32 -17.71
N SER A 270 36.13 -10.54 -18.78
CA SER A 270 36.87 -10.93 -19.99
C SER A 270 37.21 -9.67 -20.80
N LYS A 271 38.19 -8.91 -20.32
CA LYS A 271 39.08 -8.10 -21.15
C LYS A 271 40.45 -8.19 -20.52
N GLY A 272 41.06 -9.34 -20.73
CA GLY A 272 42.45 -9.60 -20.41
C GLY A 272 42.92 -10.65 -21.39
N THR A 273 43.95 -10.29 -22.16
CA THR A 273 44.93 -11.19 -22.79
C THR A 273 44.40 -12.14 -23.85
N HIS A 274 44.31 -11.65 -25.09
CA HIS A 274 44.85 -12.32 -26.27
C HIS A 274 44.97 -11.25 -27.35
N ASP A 275 46.20 -10.78 -27.60
CA ASP A 275 46.70 -10.26 -28.87
C ASP A 275 48.11 -9.65 -28.63
N GLU A 276 49.04 -10.48 -28.19
CA GLU A 276 50.45 -10.34 -28.56
C GLU A 276 50.94 -11.75 -28.95
N GLU A 277 51.69 -11.79 -30.05
CA GLU A 277 52.40 -12.94 -30.62
C GLU A 277 51.66 -13.77 -31.69
N SER A 278 51.48 -13.18 -32.88
CA SER A 278 51.89 -13.81 -34.15
C SER A 278 51.84 -12.81 -35.33
N SER A 279 52.95 -12.12 -35.60
CA SER A 279 53.40 -11.78 -36.98
C SER A 279 54.66 -10.91 -36.95
N SER A 280 55.78 -11.49 -36.51
CA SER A 280 57.05 -11.17 -37.15
C SER A 280 57.25 -12.17 -38.29
N LEU A 281 57.14 -11.73 -39.55
CA LEU A 281 57.93 -12.18 -40.71
C LEU A 281 57.30 -11.75 -42.05
N LYS A 282 58.00 -10.80 -42.70
CA LYS A 282 58.10 -10.40 -44.12
C LYS A 282 58.26 -8.86 -44.13
N GLN A 283 59.41 -8.21 -44.35
CA GLN A 283 60.43 -8.39 -45.41
C GLN A 283 59.70 -8.69 -46.73
N ASP A 284 59.44 -7.72 -47.60
CA ASP A 284 60.29 -6.63 -48.11
C ASP A 284 59.48 -5.36 -48.45
#